data_AF-A0A256YNV8-F1
#
_entry.id   AF-A0A256YNV8-F1
#
_cell.length_a   1.000
_cell.length_b   1.000
_cell.length_c   1.000
_cell.angle_alpha   90.00
_cell.angle_beta   90.00
_cell.angle_gamma   90.00
#
_symmetry.space_group_name_H-M   'P 1'
#
loop_
_entity.id
_entity.type
_entity.pdbx_description
1 polymer ?
#
loop_
_entity_poly.entity_id
_entity_poly.type
_entity_poly.pdbx_seq_one_letter_code
_entity_poly.pdbx_strand_id
1 'polypeptide(L)'
;LGPDKEIYLKVTRPMIKDAWERFNKTIDLFPSLDTRKVFRLTMVKGWNMINPEGYGELIKRGQPNFVEVKAYEWVGESRSRLKRENMPTMEDIRNFAKKISELTGYRIVGEFEPSEVVLLARD
;
A
#
# COMPACT_ATOMS: atom_id res chain seq x y z
N LEU A 1 3.76 1.24 1.46
CA LEU A 1 4.21 2.60 1.88
C LEU A 1 3.37 3.01 3.08
N GLY A 2 3.90 3.75 4.05
CA GLY A 2 3.21 3.96 5.34
C GLY A 2 1.91 4.79 5.23
N PRO A 3 0.90 4.50 6.06
CA PRO A 3 -0.38 5.22 6.09
C PRO A 3 -0.30 6.60 6.75
N ASP A 4 0.77 6.88 7.49
CA ASP A 4 1.04 8.13 8.17
C ASP A 4 2.55 8.45 8.16
N LYS A 5 2.90 9.64 8.65
CA LYS A 5 4.28 10.15 8.65
C LYS A 5 5.23 9.23 9.41
N GLU A 6 4.81 8.72 10.57
CA GLU A 6 5.67 7.90 11.42
C GLU A 6 6.05 6.61 10.72
N ILE A 7 5.04 5.86 10.24
CA ILE A 7 5.27 4.59 9.55
C ILE A 7 5.98 4.82 8.22
N TYR A 8 5.63 5.89 7.49
CA TYR A 8 6.32 6.24 6.25
C TYR A 8 7.81 6.43 6.48
N LEU A 9 8.21 7.24 7.45
CA LEU A 9 9.62 7.50 7.76
C LEU A 9 10.33 6.23 8.25
N LYS A 10 9.67 5.44 9.10
CA LYS A 10 10.20 4.17 9.61
C LYS A 10 10.48 3.16 8.50
N VAL A 11 9.55 2.99 7.57
CA VAL A 11 9.61 1.96 6.52
C VAL A 11 10.48 2.40 5.35
N THR A 12 10.36 3.66 4.92
CA THR A 12 11.06 4.15 3.72
C THR A 12 12.46 4.68 4.00
N ARG A 13 12.76 5.06 5.26
CA ARG A 13 14.05 5.63 5.69
C ARG A 13 14.58 6.66 4.69
N PRO A 14 13.78 7.70 4.36
CA PRO A 14 14.13 8.61 3.28
C PRO A 14 15.35 9.43 3.66
N MET A 15 16.23 9.69 2.68
CA MET A 15 17.41 10.55 2.88
C MET A 15 17.08 12.05 2.78
N ILE A 16 15.86 12.39 2.37
CA ILE A 16 15.38 13.76 2.18
C ILE A 16 14.49 14.15 3.36
N LYS A 17 14.73 15.31 3.98
CA LYS A 17 14.06 15.75 5.21
C LYS A 17 12.54 15.95 5.07
N ASP A 18 12.09 16.46 3.93
CA ASP A 18 10.68 16.78 3.63
C ASP A 18 10.01 15.72 2.73
N ALA A 19 10.50 14.47 2.77
CA ALA A 19 10.02 13.41 1.89
C ALA A 19 8.53 13.09 2.08
N TRP A 20 8.03 13.14 3.33
CA TRP A 20 6.62 12.90 3.61
C TRP A 20 5.72 14.01 3.05
N GLU A 21 6.14 15.26 3.18
CA GLU A 21 5.43 16.42 2.68
C GLU A 21 5.37 16.39 1.14
N ARG A 22 6.47 16.02 0.49
CA ARG A 22 6.51 15.83 -0.97
C ARG A 22 5.62 14.67 -1.42
N PHE A 23 5.66 13.55 -0.70
CA PHE A 23 4.78 12.42 -0.96
C PHE A 23 3.31 12.85 -0.93
N ASN A 24 2.88 13.60 0.09
CA ASN A 24 1.51 14.11 0.19
C ASN A 24 1.14 15.05 -0.95
N LYS A 25 2.05 15.98 -1.34
CA LYS A 25 1.84 16.83 -2.52
C LYS A 25 1.61 16.00 -3.79
N THR A 26 2.37 14.92 -3.98
CA THR A 26 2.18 14.01 -5.13
C THR A 26 0.82 13.32 -5.08
N ILE A 27 0.37 12.87 -3.90
CA ILE A 27 -0.95 12.27 -3.72
C ILE A 27 -2.07 13.26 -4.11
N ASP A 28 -1.96 14.52 -3.68
CA ASP A 28 -2.98 15.54 -4.00
C ASP A 28 -2.98 15.96 -5.48
N LEU A 29 -1.84 15.85 -6.17
CA LEU A 29 -1.74 16.09 -7.61
C LEU A 29 -2.21 14.89 -8.44
N PHE A 30 -2.26 13.69 -7.86
CA PHE A 30 -2.54 12.45 -8.58
C PHE A 30 -3.86 12.47 -9.37
N PRO A 31 -4.99 13.01 -8.86
CA PRO A 31 -6.24 13.09 -9.62
C PRO A 31 -6.10 13.86 -10.93
N SER A 32 -5.22 14.87 -11.00
CA SER A 32 -5.03 15.72 -12.19
C SER A 32 -4.36 15.04 -13.38
N LEU A 33 -3.77 13.86 -13.20
CA LEU A 33 -3.10 13.14 -14.28
C LEU A 33 -4.12 12.47 -15.20
N ASP A 34 -4.04 12.74 -16.50
CA ASP A 34 -4.86 12.11 -17.55
C ASP A 34 -4.24 10.79 -18.03
N THR A 35 -4.16 9.82 -17.13
CA THR A 35 -3.65 8.48 -17.42
C THR A 35 -4.19 7.46 -16.43
N ARG A 36 -3.94 6.18 -16.70
CA ARG A 36 -4.30 5.08 -15.81
C ARG A 36 -3.41 5.12 -14.56
N LYS A 37 -4.05 5.29 -13.40
CA LYS A 37 -3.43 5.52 -12.10
C LYS A 37 -3.52 4.28 -11.23
N VAL A 38 -2.39 3.89 -10.62
CA VAL A 38 -2.33 2.71 -9.74
C VAL A 38 -1.57 3.06 -8.47
N PHE A 39 -2.15 2.73 -7.32
CA PHE A 39 -1.42 2.67 -6.05
C PHE A 39 -1.05 1.23 -5.74
N ARG A 40 0.24 0.91 -5.81
CA ARG A 40 0.77 -0.38 -5.36
C ARG A 40 1.26 -0.28 -3.93
N LEU A 41 0.63 -1.04 -3.06
CA LEU A 41 0.94 -1.08 -1.65
C LEU A 41 1.62 -2.42 -1.31
N THR A 42 2.95 -2.40 -1.21
CA THR A 42 3.72 -3.56 -0.73
C THR A 42 3.61 -3.67 0.80
N MET A 43 2.98 -4.74 1.25
CA MET A 43 2.60 -5.05 2.62
C MET A 43 3.65 -5.92 3.32
N VAL A 44 4.15 -5.45 4.45
CA VAL A 44 5.16 -6.12 5.27
C VAL A 44 4.57 -6.34 6.66
N LYS A 45 4.43 -7.61 7.06
CA LYS A 45 3.83 -7.99 8.34
C LYS A 45 4.68 -7.49 9.51
N GLY A 46 4.03 -6.85 10.48
CA GLY A 46 4.69 -6.21 11.63
C GLY A 46 5.35 -4.85 11.35
N TRP A 47 5.21 -4.32 10.13
CA TRP A 47 5.81 -3.04 9.74
C TRP A 47 4.79 -2.01 9.26
N ASN A 48 4.05 -2.31 8.19
CA ASN A 48 3.16 -1.34 7.54
C ASN A 48 1.74 -1.86 7.31
N MET A 49 1.43 -3.08 7.74
CA MET A 49 0.07 -3.65 7.74
C MET A 49 -0.71 -3.23 9.00
N ILE A 50 -0.72 -1.92 9.26
CA ILE A 50 -1.41 -1.29 10.40
C ILE A 50 -2.08 -0.01 9.89
N ASN A 51 -3.03 0.55 10.66
CA ASN A 51 -3.73 1.80 10.31
C ASN A 51 -4.32 1.79 8.87
N PRO A 52 -5.24 0.85 8.56
CA PRO A 52 -5.91 0.82 7.24
C PRO A 52 -6.67 2.12 6.93
N GLU A 53 -7.11 2.86 7.94
CA GLU A 53 -7.78 4.16 7.83
C GLU A 53 -6.88 5.19 7.13
N GLY A 54 -5.61 5.29 7.53
CA GLY A 54 -4.66 6.19 6.87
C GLY A 54 -4.39 5.82 5.42
N TYR A 55 -4.35 4.52 5.08
CA TYR A 55 -4.31 4.10 3.67
C TYR A 55 -5.59 4.53 2.93
N GLY A 56 -6.74 4.37 3.56
CA GLY A 56 -8.02 4.79 3.00
C GLY A 56 -8.05 6.27 2.65
N GLU A 57 -7.56 7.14 3.53
CA GLU A 57 -7.48 8.58 3.30
C GLU A 57 -6.52 8.94 2.16
N LEU A 58 -5.36 8.29 2.08
CA LEU A 58 -4.43 8.47 0.95
C LEU A 58 -5.07 8.04 -0.38
N ILE A 59 -5.79 6.92 -0.41
CA ILE A 59 -6.48 6.41 -1.61
C ILE A 59 -7.60 7.37 -2.02
N LYS A 60 -8.43 7.85 -1.09
CA LYS A 60 -9.51 8.80 -1.38
C LYS A 60 -9.01 10.12 -1.97
N ARG A 61 -7.90 10.64 -1.44
CA ARG A 61 -7.24 11.85 -1.96
C ARG A 61 -6.63 11.63 -3.34
N GLY A 62 -5.90 10.54 -3.51
CA GLY A 62 -5.20 10.24 -4.76
C GLY A 62 -6.09 9.74 -5.90
N GLN A 63 -7.26 9.20 -5.59
CA GLN A 63 -8.24 8.68 -6.55
C GLN A 63 -7.62 7.82 -7.68
N PRO A 64 -6.77 6.83 -7.38
CA PRO A 64 -6.22 5.96 -8.42
C PRO A 64 -7.33 5.14 -9.07
N ASN A 65 -7.15 4.66 -10.31
CA ASN A 65 -8.09 3.71 -10.91
C ASN A 65 -8.02 2.35 -10.20
N PHE A 66 -6.82 1.95 -9.77
CA PHE A 66 -6.58 0.66 -9.14
C PHE A 66 -5.73 0.78 -7.87
N VAL A 67 -5.98 -0.10 -6.92
CA VAL A 67 -5.14 -0.30 -5.74
C VAL A 67 -4.69 -1.76 -5.70
N GLU A 68 -3.39 -2.00 -5.75
CA GLU A 68 -2.81 -3.34 -5.59
C GLU A 68 -2.32 -3.50 -4.15
N VAL A 69 -2.96 -4.36 -3.38
CA VAL A 69 -2.49 -4.75 -2.04
C VAL A 69 -1.69 -6.03 -2.21
N LYS A 70 -0.37 -5.93 -2.10
CA LYS A 70 0.55 -7.00 -2.47
C LYS A 70 1.48 -7.36 -1.30
N ALA A 71 1.66 -8.65 -1.04
CA ALA A 71 2.64 -9.12 -0.06
C ALA A 71 4.07 -8.73 -0.45
N TYR A 72 4.87 -8.46 0.58
CA TYR A 72 6.31 -8.45 0.48
C TYR A 72 6.85 -9.88 0.40
N GLU A 73 7.70 -10.14 -0.59
CA GLU A 73 8.36 -11.44 -0.79
C GLU A 73 9.76 -11.48 -0.16
N TRP A 74 10.08 -12.55 0.57
CA TRP A 74 11.39 -12.70 1.25
C TRP A 74 12.50 -13.18 0.29
N VAL A 75 12.99 -12.27 -0.55
CA VAL A 75 13.97 -12.57 -1.63
C VAL A 75 15.08 -11.51 -1.75
N GLY A 76 16.25 -11.93 -2.23
CA GLY A 76 17.38 -11.03 -2.49
C GLY A 76 17.85 -10.27 -1.25
N GLU A 77 18.15 -8.98 -1.41
CA GLU A 77 18.74 -8.14 -0.36
C GLU A 77 17.74 -7.69 0.73
N SER A 78 16.48 -8.12 0.65
CA SER A 78 15.58 -7.93 1.79
C SER A 78 15.89 -8.91 2.93
N ARG A 79 16.54 -10.05 2.64
CA ARG A 79 16.84 -11.09 3.63
C ARG A 79 17.86 -10.67 4.69
N SER A 80 18.68 -9.66 4.41
CA SER A 80 19.62 -9.06 5.38
C SER A 80 18.94 -8.11 6.37
N ARG A 81 17.71 -7.65 6.07
CA ARG A 81 17.00 -6.60 6.82
C ARG A 81 15.67 -7.07 7.42
N LEU A 82 15.04 -8.06 6.82
CA LEU A 82 13.72 -8.58 7.19
C LEU A 82 13.76 -10.11 7.31
N LYS A 83 12.89 -10.62 8.17
CA LYS A 83 12.72 -12.06 8.40
C LYS A 83 11.66 -12.63 7.46
N ARG A 84 11.67 -13.95 7.28
CA ARG A 84 10.63 -14.65 6.52
C ARG A 84 9.23 -14.42 7.10
N GLU A 85 9.11 -14.30 8.41
CA GLU A 85 7.86 -13.98 9.14
C GLU A 85 7.27 -12.60 8.78
N ASN A 86 8.07 -11.71 8.18
CA ASN A 86 7.57 -10.42 7.71
C ASN A 86 6.85 -10.52 6.35
N MET A 87 6.93 -11.66 5.66
CA MET A 87 6.13 -11.97 4.47
C MET A 87 4.70 -12.34 4.93
N PRO A 88 3.69 -11.51 4.61
CA PRO A 88 2.30 -11.82 4.90
C PRO A 88 1.83 -13.03 4.09
N THR A 89 0.87 -13.78 4.61
CA THR A 89 0.20 -14.81 3.79
C THR A 89 -0.82 -14.17 2.85
N MET A 90 -1.28 -14.91 1.83
CA MET A 90 -2.41 -14.48 1.01
C MET A 90 -3.65 -14.10 1.86
N GLU A 91 -3.92 -14.82 2.95
CA GLU A 91 -5.03 -14.51 3.86
C GLU A 91 -4.81 -13.20 4.64
N ASP A 92 -3.58 -12.91 5.06
CA ASP A 92 -3.25 -11.60 5.64
C ASP A 92 -3.53 -10.47 4.63
N ILE A 93 -3.22 -10.69 3.34
CA ILE A 93 -3.47 -9.73 2.26
C ILE A 93 -4.96 -9.55 1.98
N ARG A 94 -5.74 -10.63 1.87
CA ARG A 94 -7.21 -10.57 1.70
C ARG A 94 -7.86 -9.76 2.81
N ASN A 95 -7.50 -10.05 4.06
CA ASN A 95 -8.06 -9.36 5.22
C ASN A 95 -7.70 -7.87 5.23
N PHE A 96 -6.48 -7.51 4.87
CA PHE A 96 -6.08 -6.10 4.80
C PHE A 96 -6.75 -5.36 3.63
N ALA A 97 -6.82 -5.99 2.46
CA ALA A 97 -7.51 -5.47 1.28
C ALA A 97 -9.00 -5.26 1.54
N LYS A 98 -9.67 -6.17 2.25
CA LYS A 98 -11.08 -6.03 2.65
C LYS A 98 -11.31 -4.77 3.49
N LYS A 99 -10.47 -4.51 4.49
CA LYS A 99 -10.55 -3.28 5.29
C LYS A 99 -10.39 -2.03 4.44
N ILE A 100 -9.42 -2.01 3.52
CA ILE A 100 -9.23 -0.89 2.60
C ILE A 100 -10.47 -0.70 1.71
N SER A 101 -11.04 -1.80 1.21
CA SER A 101 -12.26 -1.80 0.40
C SER A 101 -13.42 -1.16 1.14
N GLU A 102 -13.69 -1.58 2.38
CA GLU A 102 -14.73 -1.03 3.24
C GLU A 102 -14.55 0.47 3.53
N LEU A 103 -13.30 0.91 3.76
CA LEU A 103 -12.98 2.30 4.10
C LEU A 103 -13.04 3.26 2.90
N THR A 104 -12.88 2.76 1.67
CA THR A 104 -12.72 3.59 0.47
C THR A 104 -13.86 3.46 -0.54
N GLY A 105 -14.64 2.39 -0.47
CA GLY A 105 -15.63 2.02 -1.48
C GLY A 105 -15.04 1.38 -2.75
N TYR A 106 -13.72 1.18 -2.82
CA TYR A 106 -13.10 0.44 -3.92
C TYR A 106 -13.46 -1.04 -3.80
N ARG A 107 -13.91 -1.65 -4.89
CA ARG A 107 -14.36 -3.05 -4.91
C ARG A 107 -13.18 -3.97 -5.20
N ILE A 108 -13.12 -5.13 -4.52
CA ILE A 108 -12.17 -6.19 -4.88
C ILE A 108 -12.62 -6.77 -6.23
N VAL A 109 -11.74 -6.70 -7.23
CA VAL A 109 -12.05 -7.14 -8.61
C VAL A 109 -11.21 -8.32 -9.07
N GLY A 110 -10.21 -8.73 -8.28
CA GLY A 110 -9.42 -9.90 -8.57
C GLY A 110 -8.34 -10.14 -7.54
N GLU A 111 -7.76 -11.34 -7.61
CA GLU A 111 -6.61 -11.74 -6.82
C GLU A 111 -5.72 -12.67 -7.63
N PHE A 112 -4.46 -12.78 -7.21
CA PHE A 112 -3.53 -13.75 -7.77
C PHE A 112 -2.67 -14.33 -6.65
N GLU A 113 -3.12 -15.47 -6.13
CA GLU A 113 -2.53 -16.15 -4.97
C GLU A 113 -1.04 -16.49 -5.15
N PRO A 114 -0.53 -16.94 -6.31
CA PRO A 114 0.90 -17.20 -6.50
C PRO A 114 1.81 -15.97 -6.35
N SER A 115 1.25 -14.75 -6.36
CA SER A 115 1.99 -13.51 -6.07
C SER A 115 1.41 -12.73 -4.90
N GLU A 116 0.56 -13.38 -4.10
CA GLU A 116 -0.03 -12.86 -2.88
C GLU A 116 -0.54 -11.42 -3.02
N VAL A 117 -1.39 -11.21 -4.04
CA VAL A 117 -1.89 -9.87 -4.39
C VAL A 117 -3.41 -9.86 -4.55
N VAL A 118 -4.03 -8.80 -4.03
CA VAL A 118 -5.44 -8.46 -4.26
C VAL A 118 -5.52 -7.13 -5.00
N LEU A 119 -6.36 -7.08 -6.03
CA LEU A 119 -6.63 -5.90 -6.84
C LEU A 119 -7.98 -5.30 -6.44
N LEU A 120 -7.98 -4.01 -6.11
CA LEU A 120 -9.17 -3.22 -5.92
C LEU A 120 -9.30 -2.21 -7.07
N ALA A 121 -10.53 -1.92 -7.47
CA ALA A 121 -10.85 -0.92 -8.48
C ALA A 121 -12.06 -0.10 -8.04
N ARG A 122 -12.15 1.12 -8.57
CA ARG A 122 -13.34 1.97 -8.48
C ARG A 122 -14.04 1.98 -9.84
N ASP A 123 -15.37 2.01 -9.81
CA ASP A 123 -16.20 2.23 -11.00
C ASP A 123 -15.79 3.50 -11.76
#